data_AF-A0A9D5QI19-F1
#
_entry.id   AF-A0A9D5QI19-F1
#
_cell.length_a   1.000
_cell.length_b   1.000
_cell.length_c   1.000
_cell.angle_alpha   90.00
_cell.angle_beta   90.00
_cell.angle_gamma   90.00
#
_symmetry.space_group_name_H-M   'P 1'
#
loop_
_entity.id
_entity.type
_entity.pdbx_description
1 polymer ?
#
loop_
_entity_poly.entity_id
_entity_poly.type
_entity_poly.pdbx_seq_one_letter_code
_entity_poly.pdbx_strand_id
1 'polypeptide(L)' 'MESPLRNTFAYSYKGNIYLNITNRCTARCAYCIKNSWQWQFRGSNLKIDHEPSVQEILDDIGKLHPTRNQEIVFC' A
#
# COMPACT_ATOMS: atom_id res chain seq x y z
N MET A 1 16.02 -15.47 -6.01
CA MET A 1 16.35 -14.07 -6.37
C MET A 1 15.20 -13.21 -5.86
N GLU A 2 15.38 -12.54 -4.73
CA GLU A 2 14.41 -11.55 -4.25
C GLU A 2 14.44 -10.36 -5.21
N SER A 3 13.27 -10.03 -5.76
CA SER A 3 13.07 -8.84 -6.59
C SER A 3 13.37 -7.60 -5.74
N PRO A 4 13.99 -6.54 -6.28
CA PRO A 4 14.26 -5.33 -5.52
C PRO A 4 12.93 -4.81 -4.93
N LEU A 5 12.95 -4.46 -3.64
CA LEU A 5 11.79 -3.93 -2.93
C LEU A 5 11.27 -2.69 -3.67
N ARG A 6 10.21 -2.87 -4.45
CA ARG A 6 9.47 -1.77 -5.07
C ARG A 6 8.52 -1.20 -4.03
N ASN A 7 8.46 0.13 -3.94
CA ASN A 7 7.44 0.79 -3.15
C ASN A 7 6.05 0.38 -3.66
N THR A 8 5.17 0.03 -2.72
CA THR A 8 3.76 -0.25 -3.00
C THR A 8 2.97 1.00 -2.63
N PHE A 9 2.59 1.80 -3.62
CA PHE A 9 1.80 3.03 -3.41
C PHE A 9 0.31 2.78 -3.61
N ALA A 10 -0.04 1.79 -4.44
CA ALA A 10 -1.40 1.28 -4.56
C ALA A 10 -1.40 -0.25 -4.55
N TYR A 11 -2.42 -0.86 -3.92
CA TYR A 11 -2.60 -2.30 -3.93
C TYR A 11 -4.07 -2.72 -3.99
N SER A 12 -4.33 -3.89 -4.58
CA SER A 12 -5.68 -4.44 -4.69
C SER A 12 -6.05 -5.25 -3.45
N TYR A 13 -7.21 -4.97 -2.86
CA TYR A 13 -7.76 -5.79 -1.78
C TYR A 13 -9.29 -5.81 -1.83
N LYS A 14 -9.86 -7.02 -1.75
CA LYS A 14 -11.32 -7.26 -1.79
C LYS A 14 -12.05 -6.61 -2.97
N GLY A 15 -11.39 -6.46 -4.12
CA GLY A 15 -11.94 -5.84 -5.33
C GLY A 15 -11.61 -4.34 -5.47
N ASN A 16 -11.30 -3.66 -4.36
CA ASN A 16 -11.01 -2.23 -4.36
C ASN A 16 -9.51 -1.95 -4.48
N ILE A 17 -9.17 -0.69 -4.78
CA ILE A 17 -7.79 -0.19 -4.78
C ILE A 17 -7.57 0.61 -3.50
N TYR A 18 -6.51 0.27 -2.78
CA TYR A 18 -6.09 0.95 -1.55
C TYR A 18 -4.84 1.78 -1.83
N LEU A 19 -4.84 3.03 -1.38
CA LEU A 19 -3.72 3.94 -1.50
C LEU A 19 -2.89 3.90 -0.21
N ASN A 20 -1.61 3.58 -0.37
CA ASN A 20 -0.61 3.54 0.69
C ASN A 20 0.30 4.77 0.56
N ILE A 21 -0.15 5.89 1.10
CA ILE A 21 0.44 7.21 0.80
C ILE A 21 1.31 7.78 1.92
N THR A 22 1.24 7.23 3.15
CA THR A 22 2.11 7.69 4.23
C THR A 22 2.42 6.63 5.27
N ASN A 23 3.69 6.58 5.66
CA ASN A 23 4.17 5.80 6.80
C ASN A 23 4.16 6.59 8.11
N ARG A 24 3.79 7.88 8.10
CA ARG A 24 3.75 8.72 9.30
C ARG A 24 2.51 8.37 10.14
N CYS A 25 2.71 8.12 11.42
CA CYS A 25 1.63 7.86 12.37
C CYS A 25 2.16 8.16 13.78
N THR A 26 1.44 8.99 14.53
CA THR A 26 1.79 9.32 15.92
C THR A 26 1.26 8.28 16.92
N ALA A 27 0.42 7.35 16.47
CA ALA A 27 -0.16 6.32 17.32
C ALA A 27 0.81 5.16 17.56
N ARG A 28 0.77 4.60 18.78
CA ARG A 28 1.55 3.42 19.20
C ARG A 28 0.62 2.24 19.46
N CYS A 29 -0.10 1.81 18.43
CA CYS A 29 -1.09 0.74 18.57
C CYS A 29 -0.42 -0.61 18.85
N ALA A 30 -0.96 -1.37 19.82
CA ALA A 30 -0.51 -2.72 20.14
C ALA A 30 -0.71 -3.72 18.97
N TYR A 31 -1.68 -3.41 18.09
CA TYR A 31 -2.03 -4.18 16.90
C TYR A 31 -1.55 -3.52 15.59
N CYS A 32 -0.54 -2.65 15.66
CA CYS A 32 -0.07 -1.91 14.48
C CYS A 32 0.59 -2.85 13.47
N ILE A 33 0.13 -2.82 12.21
CA ILE A 33 0.69 -3.61 11.12
C ILE A 33 2.19 -3.37 10.88
N LYS A 34 2.66 -2.14 11.11
CA LYS A 34 4.05 -1.72 10.98
C LYS A 34 4.98 -2.50 11.91
N ASN A 35 4.45 -2.88 13.08
CA ASN A 35 5.20 -3.56 14.13
C ASN A 35 4.85 -5.05 14.15
N SER A 36 3.57 -5.37 14.39
CA SER A 36 3.10 -6.73 14.64
C SER A 36 3.22 -7.62 13.41
N TRP A 37 3.06 -7.06 12.20
CA TRP A 37 3.03 -7.83 10.95
C TRP A 37 4.17 -7.43 9.99
N GLN A 38 5.19 -6.73 10.49
CA GLN A 38 6.37 -6.33 9.71
C GLN A 38 6.02 -5.68 8.37
N TRP A 39 5.00 -4.80 8.35
CA TRP A 39 4.52 -4.11 7.15
C TRP A 39 3.85 -4.99 6.09
N GLN A 40 3.72 -6.30 6.34
CA GLN A 40 3.09 -7.23 5.41
C GLN A 40 1.57 -7.23 5.60
N PHE A 41 0.86 -6.90 4.53
CA PHE A 41 -0.59 -6.98 4.48
C PHE A 41 -1.02 -7.83 3.29
N ARG A 42 -1.54 -9.03 3.54
CA ARG A 42 -2.22 -9.86 2.51
C ARG A 42 -1.40 -10.02 1.21
N GLY A 43 -0.08 -10.20 1.33
CA GLY A 43 0.83 -10.35 0.19
C GLY A 43 1.40 -9.04 -0.38
N SER A 44 1.02 -7.89 0.18
CA SER A 44 1.59 -6.58 -0.13
C SER A 44 2.54 -6.12 0.96
N ASN A 45 3.71 -5.61 0.57
CA ASN A 45 4.63 -4.92 1.48
C ASN A 45 4.29 -3.44 1.51
N LEU A 46 3.75 -2.96 2.63
CA LEU A 46 3.32 -1.57 2.80
C LEU A 46 4.45 -0.63 3.23
N LYS A 47 5.68 -1.14 3.42
CA LYS A 47 6.82 -0.30 3.78
C LYS A 47 7.31 0.48 2.56
N ILE A 48 6.97 1.77 2.51
CA ILE A 48 7.53 2.76 1.58
C ILE A 48 8.71 3.53 2.22
N ASP A 49 9.69 3.90 1.40
CA ASP A 49 10.87 4.69 1.81
C ASP A 49 10.63 6.21 1.75
N HIS A 50 9.62 6.67 1.00
CA HIS A 50 9.18 8.07 0.93
C HIS A 50 7.66 8.16 0.74
N GLU A 51 7.10 9.37 0.94
CA GLU A 51 5.71 9.66 0.59
C GLU A 51 5.62 9.90 -0.92
N PRO A 52 4.75 9.20 -1.66
CA PRO A 52 4.70 9.28 -3.11
C PRO A 52 4.19 10.63 -3.61
N SER A 53 4.64 10.99 -4.81
CA SER A 53 3.99 12.00 -5.63
C SER A 53 2.65 11.49 -6.19
N VAL A 54 1.80 12.41 -6.62
CA VAL A 54 0.53 12.06 -7.29
C VAL A 54 0.79 11.20 -8.53
N GLN A 55 1.84 11.49 -9.29
CA GLN A 55 2.17 10.72 -10.49
C GLN A 55 2.55 9.27 -10.14
N GLU A 56 3.34 9.06 -9.09
CA GLU A 56 3.71 7.72 -8.65
C GLU A 56 2.51 6.90 -8.19
N ILE A 57 1.53 7.54 -7.52
CA ILE A 57 0.26 6.90 -7.16
C ILE A 57 -0.49 6.47 -8.42
N LEU A 58 -0.65 7.38 -9.40
CA LEU A 58 -1.35 7.09 -10.66
C LEU A 58 -0.67 5.99 -11.47
N ASP A 59 0.66 6.00 -11.54
CA ASP A 59 1.45 4.98 -12.22
C ASP A 59 1.27 3.61 -11.57
N ASP A 60 1.17 3.54 -10.23
CA ASP A 60 0.95 2.30 -9.52
C ASP A 60 -0.48 1.78 -9.67
N ILE A 61 -1.47 2.67 -9.63
CA ILE A 61 -2.88 2.34 -9.96
C ILE A 61 -2.98 1.77 -11.37
N GLY A 62 -2.28 2.34 -12.35
CA GLY A 62 -2.29 1.88 -13.74
C GLY A 62 -1.79 0.45 -13.95
N LYS A 63 -1.04 -0.11 -12.99
CA LYS A 63 -0.56 -1.51 -13.01
C LYS A 63 -1.58 -2.48 -12.40
N LEU A 64 -2.61 -1.97 -11.73
CA LEU A 64 -3.62 -2.78 -11.06
C LEU A 64 -4.80 -3.07 -12.00
N HIS A 65 -5.28 -4.30 -11.95
CA HIS A 65 -6.47 -4.73 -12.69
C HIS A 65 -7.54 -5.21 -11.70
N PRO A 66 -8.28 -4.30 -11.03
CA PRO A 66 -9.34 -4.69 -10.12
C PRO A 66 -10.46 -5.40 -10.89
N THR A 67 -10.92 -6.52 -10.34
CA THR A 67 -11.86 -7.42 -11.02
C THR A 67 -13.33 -7.05 -10.78
N ARG A 68 -13.63 -6.19 -9.78
CA ARG A 68 -14.98 -5.73 -9.38
C ARG A 68 -14.90 -4.39 -8.64
N ASN A 69 -15.98 -3.60 -8.65
CA ASN A 69 -16.22 -2.36 -7.87
C ASN A 69 -14.98 -1.48 -7.64
N GLN A 70 -14.77 -0.47 -8.49
CA GLN A 70 -13.59 0.40 -8.47
C GLN A 70 -13.73 1.53 -7.44
N GLU A 71 -13.72 1.19 -6.16
CA GLU A 71 -13.52 2.19 -5.11
C GLU A 71 -12.02 2.43 -4.89
N ILE A 72 -11.68 3.70 -4.68
CA ILE A 72 -10.36 4.12 -4.20
C ILE A 72 -10.47 4.36 -2.69
N VAL A 73 -9.68 3.64 -1.90
CA VAL A 73 -9.65 3.74 -0.44
C VAL A 73 -8.35 4.38 0.01
N PHE A 74 -8.43 5.46 0.78
CA PHE A 74 -7.28 6.08 1.43
C PHE A 74 -7.04 5.38 2.77
N CYS A 75 -5.86 4.79 2.96
CA CYS A 75 -5.53 3.95 4.12
C CYS A 75 -4.71 4.68 5.19
#